data_AF-A0A9X8DZS7-F1
#
_entry.id   AF-A0A9X8DZS7-F1
#
_cell.length_a   1.000
_cell.length_b   1.000
_cell.length_c   1.000
_cell.angle_alpha   90.00
_cell.angle_beta   90.00
_cell.angle_gamma   90.00
#
_symmetry.space_group_name_H-M   'P 1'
#
loop_
_entity.id
_entity.type
_entity.pdbx_description
1 polymer ?
#
loop_
_entity_poly.entity_id
_entity_poly.type
_entity_poly.pdbx_seq_one_letter_code
_entity_poly.pdbx_strand_id
1 'polypeptide(L)'
;MDGSRTDVMAKLPQLQNMIKRDPSAYQDEFMMQLRHYESEVAIFRLQPNKQSEHFGALVTFLSHVSACYPTELAQFPQDLIYLLEKHSAVLEASLRKTLVQALILMRNKNIVDALVLLKLFFELFRVPDKRLRELVYSHIVYDIKKMHTDGGGRNEKVMRGLQNFMYSMVADEHEIAAIKSLHVLVSLYRKRIWCDARTVNCIATACTSKNTRVLVTAIQFFLGIDADILEDDEAEKVKVKTQVEVNYHSYSKKTKSRYNHTKSQLVKNRKARKRNAEHDGTFPAIDLLNDPQGVAEKQLRILKASNERFEVRLLMMDFIGRLVGQHKLVLLAFYPLLQRYLTAHQQKVTNILAYLVQACHDEIPPEELMPVVRTIANSFIVERCSSEVIAVGINSVREVFARVPLVMDEPGMDDLIQDLIMFNKSRDKTCVIAARGVLNLIREIHPSLLKRKDRGKFHDETARPKAFGELRYVVVYCTTLYGLGG
;
A
#
# COMPACT_ATOMS: atom_id res chain seq x y z
N MET A 1 -46.27 -24.09 17.36
CA MET A 1 -46.30 -23.69 15.93
C MET A 1 -44.92 -23.72 15.26
N ASP A 2 -43.80 -23.82 16.00
CA ASP A 2 -42.46 -23.85 15.39
C ASP A 2 -42.12 -25.13 14.59
N GLY A 3 -42.64 -26.30 15.00
CA GLY A 3 -42.31 -27.57 14.34
C GLY A 3 -42.73 -27.67 12.86
N SER A 4 -43.82 -27.00 12.46
CA SER A 4 -44.27 -26.99 11.06
C SER A 4 -43.42 -26.08 10.18
N ARG A 5 -42.83 -25.00 10.74
CA ARG A 5 -41.99 -24.06 10.00
C ARG A 5 -40.61 -24.64 9.73
N THR A 6 -40.04 -25.36 10.71
CA THR A 6 -38.77 -26.08 10.54
C THR A 6 -38.83 -27.15 9.45
N ASP A 7 -39.95 -27.87 9.33
CA ASP A 7 -40.15 -28.90 8.28
C ASP A 7 -40.26 -28.30 6.87
N VAL A 8 -40.85 -27.11 6.72
CA VAL A 8 -40.94 -26.43 5.43
C VAL A 8 -39.56 -25.90 5.01
N MET A 9 -38.79 -25.33 5.95
CA MET A 9 -37.43 -24.85 5.69
C MET A 9 -36.48 -25.97 5.21
N ALA A 10 -36.63 -27.18 5.74
CA ALA A 10 -35.86 -28.35 5.31
C ALA A 10 -36.21 -28.83 3.89
N LYS A 11 -37.43 -28.52 3.39
CA LYS A 11 -37.91 -28.92 2.05
C LYS A 11 -37.56 -27.92 0.95
N LEU A 12 -37.26 -26.66 1.27
CA LEU A 12 -36.90 -25.63 0.28
C LEU A 12 -35.71 -26.01 -0.63
N PRO A 13 -34.61 -26.63 -0.14
CA PRO A 13 -33.51 -27.05 -1.01
C PRO A 13 -33.89 -28.16 -1.99
N GLN A 14 -34.80 -29.06 -1.59
CA GLN A 14 -35.32 -30.11 -2.47
C GLN A 14 -36.18 -29.50 -3.58
N LEU A 15 -37.11 -28.61 -3.21
CA LEU A 15 -37.94 -27.87 -4.16
C LEU A 15 -37.08 -27.05 -5.13
N GLN A 16 -36.02 -26.40 -4.64
CA GLN A 16 -35.07 -25.67 -5.48
C GLN A 16 -34.45 -26.56 -6.57
N ASN A 17 -34.05 -27.79 -6.22
CA ASN A 17 -33.48 -28.72 -7.19
C ASN A 17 -34.51 -29.21 -8.22
N MET A 18 -35.76 -29.40 -7.80
CA MET A 18 -36.84 -29.79 -8.70
C MET A 18 -37.19 -28.68 -9.70
N ILE A 19 -37.37 -27.45 -9.23
CA ILE A 19 -37.61 -26.26 -10.07
C ILE A 19 -36.48 -26.05 -11.08
N LYS A 20 -35.23 -26.23 -10.69
CA LYS A 20 -34.09 -26.08 -11.62
C LYS A 20 -34.06 -27.14 -12.73
N ARG A 21 -34.71 -28.28 -12.54
CA ARG A 21 -34.81 -29.35 -13.55
C ARG A 21 -36.00 -29.15 -14.48
N ASP A 22 -37.14 -28.77 -13.92
CA ASP A 22 -38.37 -28.51 -14.66
C ASP A 22 -39.11 -27.31 -14.04
N PRO A 23 -38.88 -26.08 -14.52
CA PRO A 23 -39.56 -24.90 -13.99
C PRO A 23 -41.07 -24.96 -14.20
N SER A 24 -41.54 -25.44 -15.36
CA SER A 24 -42.98 -25.45 -15.68
C SER A 24 -43.81 -26.29 -14.72
N ALA A 25 -43.30 -27.46 -14.31
CA ALA A 25 -44.06 -28.38 -13.47
C ALA A 25 -44.26 -27.91 -12.02
N TYR A 26 -43.40 -27.00 -11.53
CA TYR A 26 -43.39 -26.56 -10.13
C TYR A 26 -43.75 -25.07 -9.97
N GLN A 27 -44.51 -24.51 -10.92
CA GLN A 27 -44.90 -23.11 -10.92
C GLN A 27 -45.83 -22.77 -9.75
N ASP A 28 -46.78 -23.65 -9.42
CA ASP A 28 -47.74 -23.42 -8.33
C ASP A 28 -47.06 -23.42 -6.95
N GLU A 29 -46.16 -24.38 -6.71
CA GLU A 29 -45.36 -24.43 -5.48
C GLU A 29 -44.44 -23.21 -5.37
N PHE A 30 -43.86 -22.76 -6.48
CA PHE A 30 -43.07 -21.54 -6.52
C PHE A 30 -43.91 -20.31 -6.15
N MET A 31 -45.09 -20.14 -6.76
CA MET A 31 -46.00 -19.03 -6.47
C MET A 31 -46.47 -19.03 -5.01
N MET A 32 -46.67 -20.21 -4.41
CA MET A 32 -46.97 -20.32 -2.99
C MET A 32 -45.83 -19.76 -2.12
N GLN A 33 -44.58 -20.12 -2.42
CA GLN A 33 -43.41 -19.57 -1.69
C GLN A 33 -43.22 -18.07 -1.93
N LEU A 34 -43.52 -17.57 -3.13
CA LEU A 34 -43.45 -16.14 -3.43
C LEU A 34 -44.46 -15.33 -2.61
N ARG A 35 -45.71 -15.80 -2.49
CA ARG A 35 -46.73 -15.15 -1.62
C ARG A 35 -46.33 -15.16 -0.16
N HIS A 36 -45.69 -16.24 0.31
CA HIS A 36 -45.14 -16.30 1.66
C HIS A 36 -44.07 -15.24 1.87
N TYR A 37 -43.14 -15.11 0.91
CA TYR A 37 -42.12 -14.06 0.94
C TYR A 37 -42.74 -12.65 0.97
N GLU A 38 -43.70 -12.35 0.08
CA GLU A 38 -44.37 -11.03 0.03
C GLU A 38 -45.05 -10.68 1.37
N SER A 39 -45.72 -11.67 1.97
CA SER A 39 -46.36 -11.51 3.28
C SER A 39 -45.33 -11.22 4.38
N GLU A 40 -44.20 -11.94 4.37
CA GLU A 40 -43.12 -11.70 5.33
C GLU A 40 -42.43 -10.35 5.12
N VAL A 41 -42.19 -9.92 3.87
CA VAL A 41 -41.66 -8.57 3.58
C VAL A 41 -42.58 -7.49 4.12
N ALA A 42 -43.89 -7.62 3.94
CA ALA A 42 -44.86 -6.66 4.46
C ALA A 42 -44.81 -6.56 6.00
N ILE A 43 -44.73 -7.71 6.68
CA ILE A 43 -44.53 -7.77 8.14
C ILE A 43 -43.19 -7.15 8.54
N PHE A 44 -42.14 -7.43 7.77
CA PHE A 44 -40.80 -6.97 8.04
C PHE A 44 -40.67 -5.45 7.92
N ARG A 45 -41.35 -4.83 6.93
CA ARG A 45 -41.43 -3.38 6.79
C ARG A 45 -42.07 -2.70 8.00
N LEU A 46 -42.98 -3.38 8.70
CA LEU A 46 -43.62 -2.88 9.92
C LEU A 46 -42.75 -3.15 11.18
N GLN A 47 -42.07 -4.30 11.23
CA GLN A 47 -41.23 -4.71 12.36
C GLN A 47 -39.86 -5.24 11.90
N PRO A 48 -38.90 -4.34 11.59
CA PRO A 48 -37.59 -4.73 11.05
C PRO A 48 -36.67 -5.47 12.05
N ASN A 49 -37.02 -5.47 13.33
CA ASN A 49 -36.24 -6.10 14.40
C ASN A 49 -36.69 -7.54 14.71
N LYS A 50 -37.69 -8.06 14.00
CA LYS A 50 -38.18 -9.41 14.24
C LYS A 50 -37.22 -10.44 13.62
N GLN A 51 -36.72 -11.36 14.44
CA GLN A 51 -35.96 -12.50 13.94
C GLN A 51 -36.88 -13.39 13.09
N SER A 52 -36.49 -13.64 11.85
CA SER A 52 -37.14 -14.61 10.98
C SER A 52 -36.09 -15.40 10.21
N GLU A 53 -35.67 -16.53 10.77
CA GLU A 53 -34.83 -17.50 10.06
C GLU A 53 -35.54 -18.00 8.79
N HIS A 54 -36.87 -18.13 8.84
CA HIS A 54 -37.70 -18.52 7.71
C HIS A 54 -37.58 -17.54 6.55
N PHE A 55 -37.61 -16.23 6.83
CA PHE A 55 -37.43 -15.18 5.82
C PHE A 55 -36.09 -15.31 5.11
N GLY A 56 -35.01 -15.55 5.87
CA GLY A 56 -33.68 -15.79 5.30
C GLY A 56 -33.64 -17.03 4.39
N ALA A 57 -34.31 -18.10 4.76
CA ALA A 57 -34.40 -19.31 3.94
C ALA A 57 -35.21 -19.08 2.64
N LEU A 58 -36.32 -18.34 2.72
CA LEU A 58 -37.12 -17.94 1.55
C LEU A 58 -36.30 -17.06 0.59
N VAL A 59 -35.59 -16.06 1.10
CA VAL A 59 -34.72 -15.21 0.27
C VAL A 59 -33.65 -16.04 -0.42
N THR A 60 -33.03 -16.99 0.29
CA THR A 60 -32.01 -17.88 -0.28
C THR A 60 -32.61 -18.72 -1.41
N PHE A 61 -33.76 -19.35 -1.17
CA PHE A 61 -34.49 -20.13 -2.16
C PHE A 61 -34.81 -19.31 -3.41
N LEU A 62 -35.48 -18.15 -3.26
CA LEU A 62 -35.88 -17.27 -4.35
C LEU A 62 -34.66 -16.78 -5.16
N SER A 63 -33.55 -16.44 -4.50
CA SER A 63 -32.31 -16.02 -5.17
C SER A 63 -31.71 -17.13 -6.06
N HIS A 64 -31.87 -18.41 -5.69
CA HIS A 64 -31.40 -19.54 -6.47
C HIS A 64 -32.28 -19.84 -7.69
N VAL A 65 -33.59 -19.65 -7.59
CA VAL A 65 -34.57 -19.87 -8.69
C VAL A 65 -34.85 -18.63 -9.53
N SER A 66 -34.30 -17.47 -9.16
CA SER A 66 -34.42 -16.18 -9.88
C SER A 66 -34.21 -16.21 -11.40
N ALA A 67 -33.38 -17.12 -11.91
CA ALA A 67 -33.13 -17.24 -13.34
C ALA A 67 -34.22 -18.05 -14.08
N CYS A 68 -34.98 -18.87 -13.35
CA CYS A 68 -36.06 -19.71 -13.90
C CYS A 68 -37.36 -18.91 -14.08
N TYR A 69 -37.61 -17.91 -13.21
CA TYR A 69 -38.82 -17.09 -13.19
C TYR A 69 -38.49 -15.58 -13.22
N PRO A 70 -37.98 -15.06 -14.35
CA PRO A 70 -37.51 -13.68 -14.44
C PRO A 70 -38.65 -12.65 -14.36
N THR A 71 -39.85 -13.00 -14.81
CA THR A 71 -41.02 -12.13 -14.83
C THR A 71 -41.60 -11.91 -13.44
N GLU A 72 -41.76 -12.99 -12.68
CA GLU A 72 -42.36 -12.98 -11.35
C GLU A 72 -41.41 -12.39 -10.31
N LEU A 73 -40.09 -12.56 -10.49
CA LEU A 73 -39.06 -12.06 -9.57
C LEU A 73 -38.43 -10.74 -10.00
N ALA A 74 -39.06 -9.99 -10.91
CA ALA A 74 -38.52 -8.70 -11.37
C ALA A 74 -38.34 -7.69 -10.21
N GLN A 75 -39.26 -7.67 -9.25
CA GLN A 75 -39.23 -6.73 -8.11
C GLN A 75 -38.32 -7.21 -6.96
N PHE A 76 -38.07 -8.52 -6.87
CA PHE A 76 -37.38 -9.13 -5.74
C PHE A 76 -36.00 -8.52 -5.45
N PRO A 77 -35.10 -8.29 -6.44
CA PRO A 77 -33.82 -7.63 -6.16
C PRO A 77 -33.97 -6.21 -5.62
N GLN A 78 -34.96 -5.45 -6.10
CA GLN A 78 -35.21 -4.08 -5.64
C GLN A 78 -35.68 -4.05 -4.19
N ASP A 79 -36.53 -5.01 -3.80
CA ASP A 79 -36.97 -5.14 -2.41
C ASP A 79 -35.80 -5.45 -1.46
N LEU A 80 -34.87 -6.33 -1.87
CA LEU A 80 -33.69 -6.63 -1.06
C LEU A 80 -32.75 -5.42 -0.93
N ILE A 81 -32.57 -4.66 -2.02
CA ILE A 81 -31.79 -3.41 -2.01
C ILE A 81 -32.43 -2.42 -1.05
N TYR A 82 -33.73 -2.18 -1.16
CA TYR A 82 -34.47 -1.26 -0.28
C TYR A 82 -34.36 -1.65 1.19
N LEU A 83 -34.50 -2.94 1.51
CA LEU A 83 -34.37 -3.44 2.89
C LEU A 83 -32.97 -3.18 3.47
N LEU A 84 -31.91 -3.39 2.68
CA LEU A 84 -30.54 -3.13 3.11
C LEU A 84 -30.23 -1.63 3.21
N GLU A 85 -30.73 -0.80 2.29
CA GLU A 85 -30.53 0.66 2.34
C GLU A 85 -31.20 1.29 3.57
N LYS A 86 -32.44 0.90 3.88
CA LYS A 86 -33.23 1.55 4.93
C LYS A 86 -33.04 0.93 6.32
N HIS A 87 -32.81 -0.37 6.40
CA HIS A 87 -32.86 -1.09 7.67
C HIS A 87 -31.55 -1.78 8.06
N SER A 88 -30.45 -1.64 7.31
CA SER A 88 -29.18 -2.36 7.59
C SER A 88 -28.61 -2.18 9.01
N ALA A 89 -28.89 -1.09 9.71
CA ALA A 89 -28.45 -0.93 11.10
C ALA A 89 -29.26 -1.77 12.11
N VAL A 90 -30.53 -2.04 11.80
CA VAL A 90 -31.49 -2.74 12.68
C VAL A 90 -31.55 -4.23 12.36
N LEU A 91 -31.28 -4.62 11.11
CA LEU A 91 -31.27 -6.01 10.68
C LEU A 91 -30.28 -6.86 11.50
N GLU A 92 -30.69 -8.08 11.84
CA GLU A 92 -29.82 -9.08 12.43
C GLU A 92 -28.62 -9.39 11.50
N ALA A 93 -27.43 -9.60 12.09
CA ALA A 93 -26.20 -9.87 11.34
C ALA A 93 -26.31 -11.10 10.41
N SER A 94 -26.99 -12.16 10.86
CA SER A 94 -27.22 -13.38 10.08
C SER A 94 -28.05 -13.08 8.83
N LEU A 95 -29.17 -12.37 9.00
CA LEU A 95 -30.07 -11.99 7.91
C LEU A 95 -29.39 -11.04 6.93
N ARG A 96 -28.64 -10.03 7.40
CA ARG A 96 -27.86 -9.13 6.54
C ARG A 96 -26.90 -9.88 5.63
N LYS A 97 -26.19 -10.85 6.20
CA LYS A 97 -25.28 -11.71 5.43
C LYS A 97 -26.05 -12.48 4.36
N THR A 98 -27.19 -13.08 4.70
CA THR A 98 -28.04 -13.82 3.75
C THR A 98 -28.55 -12.93 2.61
N LEU A 99 -29.04 -11.73 2.92
CA LEU A 99 -29.51 -10.76 1.91
C LEU A 99 -28.38 -10.36 0.95
N VAL A 100 -27.19 -10.07 1.49
CA VAL A 100 -26.01 -9.74 0.66
C VAL A 100 -25.59 -10.93 -0.20
N GLN A 101 -25.57 -12.15 0.33
CA GLN A 101 -25.25 -13.36 -0.45
C GLN A 101 -26.26 -13.61 -1.57
N ALA A 102 -27.55 -13.39 -1.33
CA ALA A 102 -28.59 -13.48 -2.34
C ALA A 102 -28.38 -12.47 -3.47
N LEU A 103 -28.08 -11.21 -3.14
CA LEU A 103 -27.76 -10.18 -4.14
C LEU A 103 -26.48 -10.50 -4.94
N ILE A 104 -25.44 -10.99 -4.27
CA ILE A 104 -24.20 -11.47 -4.92
C ILE A 104 -24.51 -12.60 -5.93
N LEU A 105 -25.35 -13.55 -5.55
CA LEU A 105 -25.73 -14.65 -6.43
C LEU A 105 -26.47 -14.15 -7.67
N MET A 106 -27.45 -13.24 -7.49
CA MET A 106 -28.20 -12.66 -8.60
C MET A 106 -27.33 -11.78 -9.50
N ARG A 107 -26.34 -11.09 -8.92
CA ARG A 107 -25.31 -10.36 -9.66
C ARG A 107 -24.46 -11.28 -10.54
N ASN A 108 -24.02 -12.41 -9.99
CA ASN A 108 -23.24 -13.39 -10.75
C ASN A 108 -24.00 -13.97 -11.95
N LYS A 109 -25.34 -13.97 -11.89
CA LYS A 109 -26.25 -14.34 -12.98
C LYS A 109 -26.62 -13.17 -13.90
N ASN A 110 -26.05 -11.99 -13.71
CA ASN A 110 -26.35 -10.73 -14.42
C ASN A 110 -27.81 -10.24 -14.31
N ILE A 111 -28.53 -10.62 -13.24
CA ILE A 111 -29.90 -10.14 -12.98
C ILE A 111 -29.87 -8.74 -12.35
N VAL A 112 -28.85 -8.46 -11.53
CA VAL A 112 -28.69 -7.17 -10.83
C VAL A 112 -27.58 -6.35 -11.47
N ASP A 113 -27.86 -5.06 -11.68
CA ASP A 113 -26.89 -4.10 -12.19
C ASP A 113 -25.69 -3.91 -11.24
N ALA A 114 -24.49 -3.83 -11.82
CA ALA A 114 -23.24 -3.73 -11.06
C ALA A 114 -23.17 -2.43 -10.26
N LEU A 115 -23.53 -1.33 -10.91
CA LEU A 115 -23.34 0.00 -10.35
C LEU A 115 -24.27 0.20 -9.15
N VAL A 116 -25.52 -0.24 -9.27
CA VAL A 116 -26.49 -0.19 -8.17
C VAL A 116 -26.02 -1.04 -6.99
N LEU A 117 -25.63 -2.29 -7.24
CA LEU A 117 -25.22 -3.20 -6.17
C LEU A 117 -23.94 -2.76 -5.47
N LEU A 118 -22.92 -2.33 -6.23
CA LEU A 118 -21.65 -1.93 -5.65
C LEU A 118 -21.81 -0.65 -4.81
N LYS A 119 -22.65 0.30 -5.23
CA LYS A 119 -22.98 1.50 -4.43
C LYS A 119 -23.56 1.12 -3.06
N LEU A 120 -24.57 0.26 -3.04
CA LEU A 120 -25.13 -0.28 -1.80
C LEU A 120 -24.05 -0.92 -0.92
N PHE A 121 -23.18 -1.72 -1.51
CA PHE A 121 -22.11 -2.40 -0.79
C PHE A 121 -21.11 -1.45 -0.12
N PHE A 122 -20.77 -0.33 -0.77
CA PHE A 122 -19.95 0.70 -0.12
C PHE A 122 -20.69 1.37 1.05
N GLU A 123 -22.00 1.61 0.95
CA GLU A 123 -22.79 2.14 2.07
C GLU A 123 -22.84 1.15 3.24
N LEU A 124 -22.88 -0.16 2.97
CA LEU A 124 -22.84 -1.21 3.99
C LEU A 124 -21.52 -1.24 4.78
N PHE A 125 -20.44 -0.58 4.32
CA PHE A 125 -19.22 -0.44 5.13
C PHE A 125 -19.43 0.39 6.41
N ARG A 126 -20.46 1.25 6.45
CA ARG A 126 -20.83 2.03 7.65
C ARG A 126 -21.39 1.15 8.76
N VAL A 127 -21.89 -0.03 8.43
CA VAL A 127 -22.52 -0.92 9.40
C VAL A 127 -21.44 -1.57 10.29
N PRO A 128 -21.59 -1.60 11.62
CA PRO A 128 -20.61 -2.17 12.55
C PRO A 128 -20.65 -3.71 12.57
N ASP A 129 -20.43 -4.37 11.42
CA ASP A 129 -20.36 -5.83 11.29
C ASP A 129 -19.14 -6.25 10.47
N LYS A 130 -18.15 -6.81 11.16
CA LYS A 130 -16.88 -7.22 10.56
C LYS A 130 -17.05 -8.27 9.46
N ARG A 131 -17.86 -9.32 9.72
CA ARG A 131 -18.04 -10.43 8.77
C ARG A 131 -18.75 -9.96 7.51
N LEU A 132 -19.72 -9.07 7.66
CA LEU A 132 -20.39 -8.44 6.52
C LEU A 132 -19.43 -7.60 5.69
N ARG A 133 -18.60 -6.77 6.34
CA ARG A 133 -17.61 -5.94 5.64
C ARG A 133 -16.57 -6.78 4.89
N GLU A 134 -16.10 -7.88 5.46
CA GLU A 134 -15.19 -8.81 4.78
C GLU A 134 -15.83 -9.45 3.54
N LEU A 135 -17.08 -9.92 3.68
CA LEU A 135 -17.84 -10.48 2.57
C LEU A 135 -18.01 -9.46 1.44
N VAL A 136 -18.48 -8.26 1.78
CA VAL A 136 -18.71 -7.17 0.83
C VAL A 136 -17.41 -6.74 0.16
N TYR A 137 -16.34 -6.52 0.93
CA TYR A 137 -15.01 -6.20 0.40
C TYR A 137 -14.52 -7.25 -0.59
N SER A 138 -14.61 -8.54 -0.23
CA SER A 138 -14.18 -9.64 -1.09
C SER A 138 -14.94 -9.67 -2.42
N HIS A 139 -16.25 -9.42 -2.37
CA HIS A 139 -17.09 -9.42 -3.55
C HIS A 139 -16.84 -8.19 -4.43
N ILE A 140 -16.72 -6.98 -3.85
CA ILE A 140 -16.42 -5.76 -4.62
C ILE A 140 -15.16 -5.97 -5.45
N VAL A 141 -14.08 -6.44 -4.82
CA VAL A 141 -12.80 -6.68 -5.52
C VAL A 141 -12.92 -7.77 -6.58
N TYR A 142 -13.69 -8.84 -6.31
CA TYR A 142 -13.94 -9.90 -7.27
C TYR A 142 -14.75 -9.44 -8.48
N ASP A 143 -15.87 -8.75 -8.26
CA ASP A 143 -16.78 -8.32 -9.33
C ASP A 143 -16.11 -7.26 -10.23
N ILE A 144 -15.40 -6.29 -9.64
CA ILE A 144 -14.63 -5.31 -10.43
C ILE A 144 -13.55 -6.01 -11.27
N LYS A 145 -12.84 -6.98 -10.69
CA LYS A 145 -11.85 -7.77 -11.43
C LYS A 145 -12.49 -8.55 -12.58
N LYS A 146 -13.60 -9.23 -12.33
CA LYS A 146 -14.34 -9.99 -13.34
C LYS A 146 -14.85 -9.08 -14.46
N MET A 147 -15.42 -7.93 -14.12
CA MET A 147 -15.87 -6.93 -15.08
C MET A 147 -14.74 -6.37 -15.95
N HIS A 148 -13.53 -6.25 -15.38
CA HIS A 148 -12.33 -5.83 -16.10
C HIS A 148 -11.83 -6.91 -17.06
N THR A 149 -11.80 -8.19 -16.65
CA THR A 149 -11.32 -9.29 -17.50
C THR A 149 -12.29 -9.66 -18.61
N ASP A 150 -13.58 -9.71 -18.31
CA ASP A 150 -14.60 -10.23 -19.21
C ASP A 150 -15.13 -9.16 -20.19
N GLY A 151 -14.87 -7.88 -19.87
CA GLY A 151 -15.58 -6.74 -20.46
C GLY A 151 -15.04 -6.21 -21.79
N GLY A 152 -13.77 -6.43 -22.14
CA GLY A 152 -13.19 -5.92 -23.40
C GLY A 152 -13.54 -4.45 -23.73
N GLY A 153 -13.64 -3.57 -22.73
CA GLY A 153 -14.07 -2.17 -22.88
C GLY A 153 -15.57 -1.88 -22.77
N ARG A 154 -16.47 -2.88 -22.84
CA ARG A 154 -17.93 -2.66 -22.72
C ARG A 154 -18.37 -2.08 -21.38
N ASN A 155 -17.64 -2.42 -20.31
CA ASN A 155 -17.94 -1.98 -18.95
C ASN A 155 -17.24 -0.67 -18.56
N GLU A 156 -16.53 -0.01 -19.47
CA GLU A 156 -15.67 1.12 -19.13
C GLU A 156 -16.46 2.31 -18.56
N LYS A 157 -17.69 2.56 -19.06
CA LYS A 157 -18.59 3.58 -18.48
C LYS A 157 -18.96 3.26 -17.03
N VAL A 158 -19.28 2.00 -16.75
CA VAL A 158 -19.63 1.54 -15.39
C VAL A 158 -18.42 1.63 -14.47
N MET A 159 -17.23 1.23 -14.95
CA MET A 159 -16.00 1.34 -14.18
C MET A 159 -15.64 2.80 -13.87
N ARG A 160 -15.78 3.72 -14.82
CA ARG A 160 -15.60 5.16 -14.58
C ARG A 160 -16.62 5.70 -13.56
N GLY A 161 -17.88 5.30 -13.68
CA GLY A 161 -18.93 5.67 -12.72
C GLY A 161 -18.61 5.18 -11.31
N LEU A 162 -18.10 3.95 -11.19
CA LEU A 162 -17.68 3.36 -9.93
C LEU A 162 -16.42 4.04 -9.34
N GLN A 163 -15.43 4.35 -10.17
CA GLN A 163 -14.24 5.11 -9.74
C GLN A 163 -14.64 6.46 -9.15
N ASN A 164 -15.49 7.23 -9.84
CA ASN A 164 -15.99 8.51 -9.33
C ASN A 164 -16.69 8.37 -7.98
N PHE A 165 -17.54 7.36 -7.84
CA PHE A 165 -18.23 7.08 -6.59
C PHE A 165 -17.27 6.65 -5.47
N MET A 166 -16.27 5.84 -5.79
CA MET A 166 -15.24 5.45 -4.82
C MET A 166 -14.40 6.64 -4.36
N TYR A 167 -14.09 7.58 -5.24
CA TYR A 167 -13.37 8.80 -4.83
C TYR A 167 -14.19 9.65 -3.87
N SER A 168 -15.51 9.74 -4.04
CA SER A 168 -16.37 10.38 -3.03
C SER A 168 -16.42 9.60 -1.71
N MET A 169 -16.35 8.26 -1.75
CA MET A 169 -16.37 7.43 -0.54
C MET A 169 -15.05 7.48 0.25
N VAL A 170 -13.91 7.70 -0.39
CA VAL A 170 -12.63 7.89 0.31
C VAL A 170 -12.59 9.22 1.08
N ALA A 171 -13.33 10.22 0.59
CA ALA A 171 -13.51 11.51 1.26
C ALA A 171 -14.69 11.55 2.23
N ASP A 172 -15.33 10.41 2.52
CA ASP A 172 -16.45 10.29 3.45
C ASP A 172 -16.02 10.63 4.89
N GLU A 173 -16.91 11.25 5.66
CA GLU A 173 -16.70 11.57 7.08
C GLU A 173 -16.63 10.30 7.95
N HIS A 174 -17.30 9.22 7.52
CA HIS A 174 -17.32 7.97 8.26
C HIS A 174 -15.99 7.21 8.11
N GLU A 175 -15.18 7.22 9.17
CA GLU A 175 -13.84 6.61 9.24
C GLU A 175 -13.76 5.20 8.63
N ILE A 176 -14.59 4.26 9.10
CA ILE A 176 -14.52 2.86 8.65
C ILE A 176 -14.83 2.73 7.15
N ALA A 177 -15.81 3.50 6.65
CA ALA A 177 -16.18 3.47 5.24
C ALA A 177 -15.07 4.06 4.37
N ALA A 178 -14.45 5.15 4.79
CA ALA A 178 -13.30 5.75 4.10
C ALA A 178 -12.10 4.79 4.06
N ILE A 179 -11.73 4.17 5.19
CA ILE A 179 -10.63 3.19 5.26
C ILE A 179 -10.91 1.98 4.39
N LYS A 180 -12.10 1.37 4.48
CA LYS A 180 -12.44 0.19 3.66
C LYS A 180 -12.51 0.54 2.17
N SER A 181 -12.97 1.74 1.81
CA SER A 181 -12.96 2.22 0.43
C SER A 181 -11.54 2.41 -0.10
N LEU A 182 -10.66 2.99 0.72
CA LEU A 182 -9.24 3.13 0.42
C LEU A 182 -8.55 1.76 0.25
N HIS A 183 -8.86 0.80 1.12
CA HIS A 183 -8.41 -0.58 1.00
C HIS A 183 -8.83 -1.26 -0.30
N VAL A 184 -10.06 -1.02 -0.78
CA VAL A 184 -10.50 -1.51 -2.09
C VAL A 184 -9.65 -0.89 -3.20
N LEU A 185 -9.42 0.43 -3.18
CA LEU A 185 -8.55 1.10 -4.18
C LEU A 185 -7.13 0.51 -4.19
N VAL A 186 -6.52 0.34 -3.02
CA VAL A 186 -5.18 -0.24 -2.87
C VAL A 186 -5.14 -1.67 -3.44
N SER A 187 -6.16 -2.49 -3.15
CA SER A 187 -6.25 -3.86 -3.65
C SER A 187 -6.37 -3.90 -5.19
N LEU A 188 -7.17 -3.00 -5.77
CA LEU A 188 -7.35 -2.90 -7.22
C LEU A 188 -6.10 -2.39 -7.94
N TYR A 189 -5.38 -1.43 -7.34
CA TYR A 189 -4.09 -0.96 -7.85
C TYR A 189 -3.06 -2.09 -7.85
N ARG A 190 -2.91 -2.81 -6.72
CA ARG A 190 -1.98 -3.95 -6.61
C ARG A 190 -2.31 -5.08 -7.60
N LYS A 191 -3.59 -5.25 -7.96
CA LYS A 191 -4.04 -6.23 -8.96
C LYS A 191 -3.89 -5.75 -10.41
N ARG A 192 -3.32 -4.57 -10.65
CA ARG A 192 -3.16 -3.94 -11.96
C ARG A 192 -4.47 -3.72 -12.72
N ILE A 193 -5.54 -3.40 -11.99
CA ILE A 193 -6.85 -3.10 -12.58
C ILE A 193 -6.99 -1.59 -12.79
N TRP A 194 -6.76 -0.80 -11.74
CA TRP A 194 -6.77 0.66 -11.79
C TRP A 194 -5.39 1.22 -11.44
N CYS A 195 -4.54 1.30 -12.45
CA CYS A 195 -3.17 1.84 -12.36
C CYS A 195 -3.03 3.18 -13.08
N ASP A 196 -4.07 4.01 -12.99
CA ASP A 196 -4.12 5.33 -13.61
C ASP A 196 -3.72 6.44 -12.62
N ALA A 197 -3.22 7.56 -13.16
CA ALA A 197 -2.84 8.72 -12.36
C ALA A 197 -3.98 9.24 -11.49
N ARG A 198 -5.23 9.16 -11.96
CA ARG A 198 -6.39 9.65 -11.20
C ARG A 198 -6.60 8.86 -9.91
N THR A 199 -6.50 7.53 -9.97
CA THR A 199 -6.60 6.67 -8.79
C THR A 199 -5.49 6.96 -7.79
N VAL A 200 -4.26 7.12 -8.26
CA VAL A 200 -3.11 7.47 -7.41
C VAL A 200 -3.32 8.82 -6.72
N ASN A 201 -3.76 9.84 -7.45
CA ASN A 201 -3.99 11.16 -6.88
C ASN A 201 -5.17 11.18 -5.89
N CYS A 202 -6.19 10.34 -6.08
CA CYS A 202 -7.21 10.14 -5.05
C CYS A 202 -6.61 9.54 -3.77
N ILE A 203 -5.71 8.55 -3.87
CA ILE A 203 -5.02 8.00 -2.69
C ILE A 203 -4.11 9.07 -2.06
N ALA A 204 -3.46 9.92 -2.87
CA ALA A 204 -2.64 11.02 -2.39
C ALA A 204 -3.44 12.03 -1.56
N THR A 205 -4.71 12.31 -1.90
CA THR A 205 -5.56 13.17 -1.05
C THR A 205 -5.78 12.56 0.34
N ALA A 206 -5.87 11.23 0.44
CA ALA A 206 -6.04 10.52 1.70
C ALA A 206 -4.79 10.60 2.60
N CYS A 207 -3.60 10.78 2.03
CA CYS A 207 -2.36 11.03 2.80
C CYS A 207 -2.43 12.31 3.64
N THR A 208 -3.25 13.28 3.24
CA THR A 208 -3.42 14.56 3.95
C THR A 208 -4.71 14.63 4.77
N SER A 209 -5.38 13.49 4.97
CA SER A 209 -6.63 13.43 5.73
C SER A 209 -6.41 13.72 7.21
N LYS A 210 -7.44 14.29 7.87
CA LYS A 210 -7.45 14.53 9.32
C LYS A 210 -7.52 13.24 10.13
N ASN A 211 -8.02 12.15 9.52
CA ASN A 211 -8.15 10.86 10.18
C ASN A 211 -6.82 10.10 10.07
N THR A 212 -6.19 9.87 11.22
CA THR A 212 -4.88 9.24 11.32
C THR A 212 -4.83 7.86 10.68
N ARG A 213 -5.89 7.05 10.79
CA ARG A 213 -5.91 5.71 10.18
C ARG A 213 -5.95 5.79 8.66
N VAL A 214 -6.82 6.63 8.09
CA VAL A 214 -6.91 6.85 6.64
C VAL A 214 -5.56 7.36 6.10
N LEU A 215 -4.95 8.31 6.79
CA LEU A 215 -3.63 8.84 6.49
C LEU A 215 -2.55 7.75 6.49
N VAL A 216 -2.49 6.93 7.54
CA VAL A 216 -1.50 5.87 7.68
C VAL A 216 -1.66 4.82 6.58
N THR A 217 -2.88 4.38 6.30
CA THR A 217 -3.18 3.43 5.21
C THR A 217 -2.73 3.99 3.85
N ALA A 218 -3.00 5.26 3.57
CA ALA A 218 -2.61 5.90 2.32
C ALA A 218 -1.08 6.04 2.19
N ILE A 219 -0.39 6.40 3.27
CA ILE A 219 1.08 6.48 3.30
C ILE A 219 1.70 5.08 3.11
N GLN A 220 1.20 4.07 3.82
CA GLN A 220 1.68 2.69 3.69
C GLN A 220 1.59 2.18 2.25
N PHE A 221 0.55 2.57 1.52
CA PHE A 221 0.43 2.27 0.10
C PHE A 221 1.60 2.84 -0.71
N PHE A 222 1.92 4.14 -0.57
CA PHE A 222 3.05 4.76 -1.30
C PHE A 222 4.42 4.24 -0.85
N LEU A 223 4.54 3.82 0.42
CA LEU A 223 5.77 3.22 0.93
C LEU A 223 5.95 1.76 0.51
N GLY A 224 4.95 1.15 -0.14
CA GLY A 224 4.98 -0.28 -0.52
C GLY A 224 4.90 -1.22 0.68
N ILE A 225 4.37 -0.75 1.81
CA ILE A 225 4.19 -1.58 3.00
C ILE A 225 2.93 -2.42 2.80
N ASP A 226 3.11 -3.73 2.65
CA ASP A 226 2.00 -4.69 2.59
C ASP A 226 1.44 -4.91 4.00
N ALA A 227 0.56 -4.01 4.45
CA ALA A 227 -0.40 -4.36 5.49
C ALA A 227 -1.41 -5.35 4.88
N ASP A 228 -1.55 -6.53 5.48
CA ASP A 228 -2.62 -7.45 5.11
C ASP A 228 -3.96 -6.79 5.43
N ILE A 229 -4.62 -6.26 4.38
CA ILE A 229 -5.82 -5.42 4.39
C ILE A 229 -7.01 -6.04 5.19
N LEU A 230 -6.94 -7.35 5.46
CA LEU A 230 -7.97 -8.13 6.14
C LEU A 230 -7.71 -8.32 7.65
N GLU A 231 -6.53 -7.97 8.17
CA GLU A 231 -6.15 -8.22 9.58
C GLU A 231 -6.28 -6.97 10.48
N ASP A 232 -6.91 -5.91 9.99
CA ASP A 232 -6.90 -4.54 10.55
C ASP A 232 -7.64 -4.32 11.90
N ASP A 233 -7.85 -5.38 12.70
CA ASP A 233 -8.37 -5.27 14.09
C ASP A 233 -7.56 -6.08 15.14
N GLU A 234 -6.52 -6.82 14.76
CA GLU A 234 -5.61 -7.44 15.74
C GLU A 234 -4.27 -6.70 15.68
N ALA A 235 -3.99 -5.94 16.75
CA ALA A 235 -2.67 -5.39 16.99
C ALA A 235 -1.59 -6.49 16.90
N GLU A 236 -0.47 -6.16 16.26
CA GLU A 236 0.77 -6.95 16.26
C GLU A 236 0.68 -8.36 15.65
N LYS A 237 0.92 -8.43 14.33
CA LYS A 237 2.13 -9.05 13.78
C LYS A 237 2.14 -8.90 12.27
N VAL A 238 2.83 -7.88 11.78
CA VAL A 238 3.37 -7.90 10.41
C VAL A 238 4.41 -9.03 10.38
N LYS A 239 3.97 -10.27 10.13
CA LYS A 239 4.87 -11.33 9.68
C LYS A 239 5.21 -10.98 8.24
N VAL A 240 6.19 -10.11 8.06
CA VAL A 240 7.01 -10.10 6.85
C VAL A 240 7.30 -11.58 6.59
N LYS A 241 6.89 -12.10 5.42
CA LYS A 241 7.18 -13.49 5.04
C LYS A 241 8.68 -13.59 4.80
N THR A 242 9.44 -13.63 5.89
CA THR A 242 10.89 -13.68 5.91
C THR A 242 11.32 -14.94 5.17
N GLN A 243 12.43 -14.85 4.43
CA GLN A 243 13.04 -15.99 3.75
C GLN A 243 13.15 -17.15 4.74
N VAL A 244 12.71 -18.34 4.33
CA VAL A 244 12.83 -19.53 5.17
C VAL A 244 14.31 -19.85 5.30
N GLU A 245 14.81 -19.99 6.53
CA GLU A 245 16.20 -20.36 6.77
C GLU A 245 16.47 -21.73 6.12
N VAL A 246 17.45 -21.78 5.22
CA VAL A 246 17.72 -22.98 4.41
C VAL A 246 18.62 -23.92 5.22
N ASN A 247 18.13 -25.12 5.51
CA ASN A 247 18.94 -26.14 6.17
C ASN A 247 19.77 -26.90 5.12
N TYR A 248 21.07 -26.63 5.11
CA TYR A 248 22.02 -27.26 4.18
C TYR A 248 22.48 -28.66 4.61
N HIS A 249 22.06 -29.13 5.80
CA HIS A 249 22.45 -30.43 6.36
C HIS A 249 23.97 -30.69 6.29
N SER A 250 24.79 -29.66 6.57
CA SER A 250 26.26 -29.69 6.43
C SER A 250 26.94 -30.77 7.26
N TYR A 251 26.39 -31.09 8.44
CA TYR A 251 26.96 -32.05 9.40
C TYR A 251 26.27 -33.43 9.41
N SER A 252 25.42 -33.72 8.42
CA SER A 252 24.59 -34.94 8.39
C SER A 252 24.82 -35.78 7.12
N LYS A 253 24.60 -37.10 7.19
CA LYS A 253 24.64 -37.99 6.00
C LYS A 253 23.69 -37.48 4.91
N LYS A 254 24.24 -37.32 3.70
CA LYS A 254 23.52 -36.80 2.51
C LYS A 254 22.64 -37.90 1.91
N THR A 255 21.33 -37.84 2.18
CA THR A 255 20.33 -38.74 1.60
C THR A 255 19.50 -38.03 0.53
N LYS A 256 18.95 -38.79 -0.43
CA LYS A 256 18.14 -38.26 -1.54
C LYS A 256 16.91 -37.45 -1.07
N SER A 257 16.31 -37.86 0.05
CA SER A 257 15.21 -37.14 0.69
C SER A 257 15.63 -35.76 1.22
N ARG A 258 16.79 -35.66 1.91
CA ARG A 258 17.31 -34.39 2.44
C ARG A 258 17.71 -33.42 1.33
N TYR A 259 18.32 -33.91 0.25
CA TYR A 259 18.62 -33.11 -0.93
C TYR A 259 17.36 -32.47 -1.53
N ASN A 260 16.27 -33.25 -1.66
CA ASN A 260 14.99 -32.74 -2.15
C ASN A 260 14.36 -31.72 -1.19
N HIS A 261 14.55 -31.87 0.13
CA HIS A 261 14.08 -30.92 1.14
C HIS A 261 14.79 -29.56 1.02
N THR A 262 16.13 -29.55 0.98
CA THR A 262 16.94 -28.33 0.78
C THR A 262 16.62 -27.67 -0.57
N LYS A 263 16.45 -28.46 -1.65
CA LYS A 263 16.04 -27.95 -2.98
C LYS A 263 14.66 -27.29 -2.94
N SER A 264 13.70 -27.87 -2.23
CA SER A 264 12.37 -27.28 -2.06
C SER A 264 12.42 -25.94 -1.31
N GLN A 265 13.24 -25.84 -0.25
CA GLN A 265 13.47 -24.59 0.49
C GLN A 265 14.12 -23.51 -0.40
N LEU A 266 15.15 -23.87 -1.18
CA LEU A 266 15.80 -22.98 -2.14
C LEU A 266 14.84 -22.47 -3.23
N VAL A 267 13.99 -23.34 -3.78
CA VAL A 267 12.98 -22.97 -4.78
C VAL A 267 11.92 -22.03 -4.17
N LYS A 268 11.50 -22.27 -2.92
CA LYS A 268 10.59 -21.37 -2.20
C LYS A 268 11.22 -19.99 -1.99
N ASN A 269 12.47 -19.92 -1.58
CA ASN A 269 13.20 -18.66 -1.43
C ASN A 269 13.44 -17.97 -2.78
N ARG A 270 13.73 -18.70 -3.85
CA ARG A 270 13.85 -18.13 -5.21
C ARG A 270 12.51 -17.56 -5.70
N LYS A 271 11.39 -18.25 -5.46
CA LYS A 271 10.05 -17.74 -5.77
C LYS A 271 9.66 -16.55 -4.88
N ALA A 272 10.10 -16.50 -3.63
CA ALA A 272 9.92 -15.33 -2.76
C ALA A 272 10.74 -14.13 -3.26
N ARG A 273 12.02 -14.34 -3.59
CA ARG A 273 12.89 -13.30 -4.18
C ARG A 273 12.38 -12.79 -5.52
N LYS A 274 11.87 -13.67 -6.39
CA LYS A 274 11.30 -13.26 -7.68
C LYS A 274 10.02 -12.42 -7.50
N ARG A 275 9.16 -12.79 -6.54
CA ARG A 275 7.97 -11.98 -6.19
C ARG A 275 8.35 -10.61 -5.62
N ASN A 276 9.39 -10.54 -4.78
CA ASN A 276 9.89 -9.27 -4.26
C ASN A 276 10.54 -8.41 -5.37
N ALA A 277 11.31 -9.02 -6.28
CA ALA A 277 11.92 -8.33 -7.41
C ALA A 277 10.89 -7.83 -8.45
N GLU A 278 9.81 -8.58 -8.65
CA GLU A 278 8.65 -8.13 -9.45
C GLU A 278 7.89 -6.97 -8.76
N HIS A 279 8.02 -6.82 -7.44
CA HIS A 279 7.50 -5.68 -6.67
C HIS A 279 8.41 -4.44 -6.78
N ASP A 280 9.74 -4.63 -6.80
CA ASP A 280 10.73 -3.55 -6.93
C ASP A 280 10.73 -2.87 -8.32
N GLY A 281 10.22 -3.55 -9.36
CA GLY A 281 10.17 -3.05 -10.73
C GLY A 281 8.83 -2.46 -11.18
N THR A 282 7.90 -2.22 -10.27
CA THR A 282 6.57 -1.67 -10.61
C THR A 282 6.61 -0.15 -10.51
N PHE A 283 6.17 0.55 -11.56
CA PHE A 283 5.91 2.00 -11.59
C PHE A 283 5.53 2.50 -10.18
N PRO A 284 6.45 3.19 -9.48
CA PRO A 284 6.16 3.74 -8.17
C PRO A 284 4.87 4.54 -8.28
N ALA A 285 3.87 4.25 -7.46
CA ALA A 285 2.66 5.07 -7.44
C ALA A 285 3.03 6.56 -7.25
N ILE A 286 4.17 6.82 -6.62
CA ILE A 286 4.81 8.13 -6.48
C ILE A 286 5.02 8.84 -7.84
N ASP A 287 5.38 8.14 -8.90
CA ASP A 287 5.66 8.75 -10.23
C ASP A 287 4.37 9.22 -10.93
N LEU A 288 3.22 8.71 -10.51
CA LEU A 288 1.90 9.02 -11.07
C LEU A 288 1.20 10.19 -10.34
N LEU A 289 1.89 10.88 -9.43
CA LEU A 289 1.39 12.06 -8.76
C LEU A 289 1.37 13.27 -9.69
N ASN A 290 0.26 14.02 -9.68
CA ASN A 290 0.13 15.22 -10.51
C ASN A 290 0.84 16.44 -9.89
N ASP A 291 0.84 16.54 -8.56
CA ASP A 291 1.46 17.63 -7.81
C ASP A 291 2.23 17.06 -6.60
N PRO A 292 3.43 16.48 -6.82
CA PRO A 292 4.24 15.90 -5.75
C PRO A 292 4.72 16.96 -4.74
N GLN A 293 5.00 18.20 -5.19
CA GLN A 293 5.42 19.31 -4.35
C GLN A 293 4.31 19.69 -3.35
N GLY A 294 3.09 19.95 -3.84
CA GLY A 294 1.98 20.35 -2.98
C GLY A 294 1.57 19.26 -1.98
N VAL A 295 1.71 17.98 -2.34
CA VAL A 295 1.51 16.87 -1.41
C VAL A 295 2.58 16.87 -0.32
N ALA A 296 3.86 17.01 -0.68
CA ALA A 296 4.96 17.01 0.28
C ALA A 296 4.87 18.19 1.26
N GLU A 297 4.54 19.40 0.79
CA GLU A 297 4.38 20.59 1.63
C GLU A 297 3.22 20.46 2.61
N LYS A 298 2.06 19.96 2.14
CA LYS A 298 0.90 19.70 3.02
C LYS A 298 1.25 18.66 4.07
N GLN A 299 1.94 17.59 3.68
CA GLN A 299 2.35 16.54 4.61
C GLN A 299 3.34 17.06 5.65
N LEU A 300 4.30 17.89 5.24
CA LEU A 300 5.24 18.53 6.16
C LEU A 300 4.53 19.43 7.16
N ARG A 301 3.52 20.18 6.72
CA ARG A 301 2.69 21.02 7.60
C ARG A 301 1.96 20.17 8.65
N ILE A 302 1.36 19.06 8.23
CA ILE A 302 0.70 18.10 9.13
C ILE A 302 1.72 17.53 10.12
N LEU A 303 2.89 17.07 9.64
CA LEU A 303 3.94 16.51 10.50
C LEU A 303 4.44 17.51 11.56
N LYS A 304 4.57 18.80 11.20
CA LYS A 304 4.98 19.86 12.13
C LYS A 304 3.93 20.13 13.21
N ALA A 305 2.65 20.13 12.85
CA ALA A 305 1.54 20.38 13.78
C ALA A 305 1.07 19.14 14.56
N SER A 306 1.40 17.94 14.07
CA SER A 306 0.89 16.68 14.59
C SER A 306 1.47 16.31 15.95
N ASN A 307 0.60 15.88 16.87
CA ASN A 307 0.98 15.24 18.14
C ASN A 307 0.78 13.71 18.11
N GLU A 308 0.87 13.11 16.92
CA GLU A 308 0.69 11.68 16.73
C GLU A 308 1.82 10.85 17.33
N ARG A 309 1.54 9.56 17.53
CA ARG A 309 2.55 8.57 17.96
C ARG A 309 3.79 8.65 17.06
N PHE A 310 4.96 8.48 17.67
CA PHE A 310 6.24 8.62 16.98
C PHE A 310 6.36 7.73 15.74
N GLU A 311 5.76 6.54 15.75
CA GLU A 311 5.76 5.61 14.60
C GLU A 311 5.00 6.17 13.39
N VAL A 312 3.88 6.86 13.61
CA VAL A 312 3.13 7.55 12.55
C VAL A 312 3.97 8.71 12.00
N ARG A 313 4.65 9.45 12.88
CA ARG A 313 5.56 10.53 12.46
C ARG A 313 6.71 10.00 11.60
N LEU A 314 7.27 8.83 11.92
CA LEU A 314 8.29 8.18 11.09
C LEU A 314 7.77 7.80 9.70
N LEU A 315 6.53 7.29 9.59
CA LEU A 315 5.92 7.00 8.29
C LEU A 315 5.75 8.27 7.45
N MET A 316 5.33 9.38 8.07
CA MET A 316 5.24 10.68 7.41
C MET A 316 6.61 11.18 6.94
N MET A 317 7.66 11.03 7.76
CA MET A 317 9.03 11.40 7.40
C MET A 317 9.57 10.56 6.24
N ASP A 318 9.36 9.23 6.26
CA ASP A 318 9.74 8.33 5.16
C ASP A 318 9.06 8.78 3.87
N PHE A 319 7.74 9.00 3.91
CA PHE A 319 6.97 9.42 2.74
C PHE A 319 7.46 10.73 2.15
N ILE A 320 7.67 11.76 2.98
CA ILE A 320 8.23 13.05 2.52
C ILE A 320 9.62 12.83 1.92
N GLY A 321 10.49 12.07 2.58
CA GLY A 321 11.83 11.77 2.07
C GLY A 321 11.82 11.08 0.71
N ARG A 322 10.88 10.14 0.49
CA ARG A 322 10.70 9.48 -0.82
C ARG A 322 10.25 10.45 -1.90
N LEU A 323 9.28 11.31 -1.60
CA LEU A 323 8.78 12.31 -2.55
C LEU A 323 9.89 13.28 -2.96
N VAL A 324 10.62 13.79 -1.97
CA VAL A 324 11.73 14.73 -2.18
C VAL A 324 12.82 14.11 -3.04
N GLY A 325 13.30 12.92 -2.70
CA GLY A 325 14.37 12.26 -3.46
C GLY A 325 13.97 11.87 -4.89
N GLN A 326 12.75 11.36 -5.07
CA GLN A 326 12.30 10.86 -6.38
C GLN A 326 11.98 11.99 -7.37
N HIS A 327 11.30 13.05 -6.89
CA HIS A 327 10.87 14.18 -7.72
C HIS A 327 11.81 15.38 -7.64
N LYS A 328 12.96 15.26 -6.95
CA LYS A 328 13.93 16.34 -6.70
C LYS A 328 13.28 17.61 -6.14
N LEU A 329 12.43 17.44 -5.13
CA LEU A 329 11.64 18.55 -4.58
C LEU A 329 12.47 19.44 -3.65
N VAL A 330 12.42 20.76 -3.84
CA VAL A 330 13.10 21.69 -2.94
C VAL A 330 12.21 21.98 -1.72
N LEU A 331 12.39 21.18 -0.64
CA LEU A 331 11.64 21.30 0.61
C LEU A 331 12.56 21.58 1.81
N LEU A 332 13.19 22.76 1.81
CA LEU A 332 14.27 23.12 2.75
C LEU A 332 13.85 22.99 4.23
N ALA A 333 12.60 23.32 4.55
CA ALA A 333 12.10 23.29 5.92
C ALA A 333 11.93 21.87 6.50
N PHE A 334 12.25 20.82 5.73
CA PHE A 334 12.32 19.43 6.17
C PHE A 334 13.64 19.10 6.88
N TYR A 335 14.77 19.66 6.44
CA TYR A 335 16.09 19.37 7.00
C TYR A 335 16.24 19.80 8.46
N PRO A 336 15.88 21.03 8.86
CA PRO A 336 15.92 21.44 10.26
C PRO A 336 14.96 20.62 11.15
N LEU A 337 13.86 20.12 10.58
CA LEU A 337 12.92 19.26 11.31
C LEU A 337 13.57 17.90 11.63
N LEU A 338 14.23 17.26 10.65
CA LEU A 338 14.94 16.02 10.87
C LEU A 338 16.13 16.21 11.82
N GLN A 339 16.86 17.32 11.69
CA GLN A 339 18.02 17.66 12.52
C GLN A 339 17.71 17.56 14.03
N ARG A 340 16.51 17.97 14.47
CA ARG A 340 16.07 17.88 15.88
C ARG A 340 16.01 16.44 16.42
N TYR A 341 15.92 15.45 15.54
CA TYR A 341 15.87 14.03 15.92
C TYR A 341 17.22 13.31 15.75
N LEU A 342 18.25 13.99 15.27
CA LEU A 342 19.58 13.41 15.02
C LEU A 342 20.42 13.35 16.30
N THR A 343 19.93 12.61 17.30
CA THR A 343 20.69 12.30 18.52
C THR A 343 20.89 10.79 18.63
N ALA A 344 22.07 10.35 19.10
CA ALA A 344 22.40 8.92 19.17
C ALA A 344 21.48 8.09 20.07
N HIS A 345 20.83 8.73 21.05
CA HIS A 345 19.88 8.08 21.97
C HIS A 345 18.45 8.00 21.43
N GLN A 346 18.16 8.68 20.31
CA GLN A 346 16.81 8.70 19.76
C GLN A 346 16.39 7.31 19.26
N GLN A 347 15.15 6.91 19.56
CA GLN A 347 14.60 5.65 19.06
C GLN A 347 14.49 5.66 17.54
N LYS A 348 14.84 4.53 16.90
CA LYS A 348 14.76 4.34 15.44
C LYS A 348 15.52 5.43 14.65
N VAL A 349 16.59 6.00 15.22
CA VAL A 349 17.33 7.10 14.59
C VAL A 349 18.01 6.71 13.26
N THR A 350 18.36 5.45 13.10
CA THR A 350 18.87 4.89 11.84
C THR A 350 17.87 5.04 10.70
N ASN A 351 16.57 4.92 10.97
CA ASN A 351 15.51 5.18 9.99
C ASN A 351 15.47 6.66 9.61
N ILE A 352 15.59 7.56 10.58
CA ILE A 352 15.59 9.02 10.35
C ILE A 352 16.78 9.44 9.48
N LEU A 353 17.96 8.88 9.77
CA LEU A 353 19.15 9.08 8.95
C LEU A 353 18.95 8.56 7.52
N ALA A 354 18.29 7.42 7.34
CA ALA A 354 17.95 6.91 6.02
C ALA A 354 16.97 7.83 5.28
N TYR A 355 15.94 8.37 5.95
CA TYR A 355 14.98 9.30 5.36
C TYR A 355 15.63 10.63 4.98
N LEU A 356 16.57 11.11 5.79
CA LEU A 356 17.39 12.28 5.48
C LEU A 356 18.20 12.05 4.20
N VAL A 357 18.96 10.95 4.16
CA VAL A 357 19.79 10.60 3.00
C VAL A 357 18.93 10.43 1.76
N GLN A 358 17.76 9.81 1.88
CA GLN A 358 16.82 9.65 0.78
C GLN A 358 16.29 10.97 0.22
N ALA A 359 16.12 11.99 1.08
CA ALA A 359 15.71 13.32 0.67
C ALA A 359 16.85 14.13 0.02
N CYS A 360 18.11 13.74 0.17
CA CYS A 360 19.23 14.47 -0.43
C CYS A 360 19.31 14.24 -1.96
N HIS A 361 19.45 15.33 -2.72
CA HIS A 361 19.63 15.37 -4.18
C HIS A 361 20.40 16.63 -4.60
N ASP A 362 20.84 16.67 -5.84
CA ASP A 362 21.74 17.66 -6.44
C ASP A 362 21.19 19.10 -6.53
N GLU A 363 19.89 19.31 -6.29
CA GLU A 363 19.23 20.63 -6.37
C GLU A 363 19.01 21.28 -5.00
N ILE A 364 19.48 20.66 -3.91
CA ILE A 364 19.42 21.26 -2.57
C ILE A 364 20.67 22.12 -2.35
N PRO A 365 20.50 23.37 -1.90
CA PRO A 365 21.62 24.23 -1.57
C PRO A 365 22.51 23.61 -0.49
N PRO A 366 23.84 23.53 -0.69
CA PRO A 366 24.75 22.88 0.24
C PRO A 366 24.77 23.54 1.64
N GLU A 367 24.52 24.84 1.71
CA GLU A 367 24.46 25.60 2.97
C GLU A 367 23.37 25.09 3.93
N GLU A 368 22.27 24.55 3.41
CA GLU A 368 21.16 23.99 4.20
C GLU A 368 21.51 22.61 4.77
N LEU A 369 22.38 21.86 4.11
CA LEU A 369 22.81 20.53 4.54
C LEU A 369 24.00 20.56 5.50
N MET A 370 24.84 21.61 5.43
CA MET A 370 25.99 21.76 6.31
C MET A 370 25.64 21.63 7.81
N PRO A 371 24.63 22.34 8.37
CA PRO A 371 24.25 22.19 9.77
C PRO A 371 23.83 20.77 10.14
N VAL A 372 23.20 20.06 9.21
CA VAL A 372 22.75 18.67 9.40
C VAL A 372 23.96 17.74 9.49
N VAL A 373 24.91 17.85 8.56
CA VAL A 373 26.15 17.05 8.58
C VAL A 373 26.93 17.30 9.86
N ARG A 374 27.08 18.56 10.29
CA ARG A 374 27.71 18.91 11.57
C ARG A 374 27.00 18.29 12.76
N THR A 375 25.66 18.27 12.75
CA THR A 375 24.87 17.65 13.82
C THR A 375 25.09 16.14 13.88
N ILE A 376 25.21 15.47 12.73
CA ILE A 376 25.55 14.03 12.67
C ILE A 376 26.94 13.80 13.24
N ALA A 377 27.94 14.61 12.85
CA ALA A 377 29.29 14.50 13.37
C ALA A 377 29.32 14.65 14.91
N ASN A 378 28.73 15.72 15.43
CA ASN A 378 28.73 16.04 16.86
C ASN A 378 27.94 15.05 17.73
N SER A 379 26.95 14.37 17.14
CA SER A 379 26.06 13.46 17.88
C SER A 379 26.47 11.98 17.78
N PHE A 380 27.01 11.56 16.64
CA PHE A 380 27.29 10.14 16.34
C PHE A 380 28.79 9.84 16.26
N ILE A 381 29.61 10.79 15.81
CA ILE A 381 31.04 10.59 15.50
C ILE A 381 31.86 11.17 16.65
N VAL A 382 31.62 10.65 17.85
CA VAL A 382 32.32 11.07 19.07
C VAL A 382 32.89 9.85 19.77
N GLU A 383 34.07 9.98 20.39
CA GLU A 383 34.79 8.88 21.06
C GLU A 383 33.97 8.15 22.14
N ARG A 384 33.00 8.85 22.76
CA ARG A 384 32.10 8.27 23.77
C ARG A 384 31.04 7.32 23.18
N CYS A 385 30.78 7.39 21.88
CA CYS A 385 29.78 6.57 21.22
C CYS A 385 30.34 5.17 20.92
N SER A 386 29.46 4.18 20.80
CA SER A 386 29.88 2.83 20.40
C SER A 386 30.36 2.83 18.95
N SER A 387 31.25 1.91 18.62
CA SER A 387 31.85 1.78 17.27
C SER A 387 30.80 1.49 16.18
N GLU A 388 29.65 0.93 16.54
CA GLU A 388 28.51 0.76 15.64
C GLU A 388 27.81 2.10 15.33
N VAL A 389 27.57 2.92 16.35
CA VAL A 389 26.95 4.25 16.21
C VAL A 389 27.85 5.19 15.41
N ILE A 390 29.16 5.15 15.66
CA ILE A 390 30.15 5.91 14.90
C ILE A 390 30.14 5.46 13.44
N ALA A 391 30.15 4.16 13.16
CA ALA A 391 30.10 3.64 11.79
C ALA A 391 28.81 4.05 11.07
N VAL A 392 27.66 4.06 11.76
CA VAL A 392 26.39 4.57 11.20
C VAL A 392 26.51 6.05 10.85
N GLY A 393 27.04 6.88 11.75
CA GLY A 393 27.26 8.31 11.49
C GLY A 393 28.15 8.57 10.28
N ILE A 394 29.31 7.90 10.20
CA ILE A 394 30.25 8.02 9.07
C ILE A 394 29.58 7.61 7.76
N ASN A 395 28.84 6.48 7.75
CA ASN A 395 28.13 6.03 6.55
C ASN A 395 27.01 6.99 6.15
N SER A 396 26.27 7.57 7.09
CA SER A 396 25.25 8.57 6.78
C SER A 396 25.86 9.81 6.12
N VAL A 397 26.97 10.33 6.65
CA VAL A 397 27.67 11.48 6.05
C VAL A 397 28.20 11.14 4.65
N ARG A 398 28.79 9.94 4.48
CA ARG A 398 29.22 9.43 3.16
C ARG A 398 28.08 9.47 2.14
N GLU A 399 26.90 8.98 2.51
CA GLU A 399 25.75 8.90 1.62
C GLU A 399 25.16 10.28 1.29
N VAL A 400 25.28 11.25 2.20
CA VAL A 400 24.96 12.66 1.92
C VAL A 400 25.96 13.23 0.90
N PHE A 401 27.27 13.03 1.10
CA PHE A 401 28.30 13.48 0.14
C PHE A 401 28.15 12.84 -1.24
N ALA A 402 27.71 11.58 -1.31
CA ALA A 402 27.49 10.90 -2.57
C ALA A 402 26.33 11.52 -3.37
N ARG A 403 25.31 12.07 -2.69
CA ARG A 403 24.13 12.69 -3.31
C ARG A 403 24.30 14.18 -3.57
N VAL A 404 24.94 14.88 -2.65
CA VAL A 404 25.22 16.32 -2.74
C VAL A 404 26.70 16.57 -2.48
N PRO A 405 27.57 16.34 -3.48
CA PRO A 405 29.01 16.50 -3.33
C PRO A 405 29.46 17.90 -2.90
N LEU A 406 28.73 18.94 -3.33
CA LEU A 406 29.04 20.34 -3.06
C LEU A 406 29.09 20.68 -1.56
N VAL A 407 28.43 19.88 -0.72
CA VAL A 407 28.48 20.03 0.75
C VAL A 407 29.93 19.88 1.28
N MET A 408 30.80 19.20 0.53
CA MET A 408 32.21 19.03 0.91
C MET A 408 33.04 20.31 0.76
N ASP A 409 32.62 21.25 -0.09
CA ASP A 409 33.34 22.52 -0.34
C ASP A 409 32.92 23.63 0.65
N GLU A 410 31.89 23.38 1.46
CA GLU A 410 31.38 24.33 2.45
C GLU A 410 32.42 24.63 3.55
N PRO A 411 32.41 25.87 4.09
CA PRO A 411 33.44 26.32 5.02
C PRO A 411 33.50 25.43 6.27
N GLY A 412 34.72 24.99 6.59
CA GLY A 412 35.01 24.14 7.75
C GLY A 412 34.57 22.68 7.61
N MET A 413 34.28 22.22 6.38
CA MET A 413 34.07 20.81 6.09
C MET A 413 35.39 20.05 5.87
N ASP A 414 36.46 20.75 5.47
CA ASP A 414 37.83 20.20 5.33
C ASP A 414 38.30 19.48 6.59
N ASP A 415 38.17 20.13 7.76
CA ASP A 415 38.57 19.58 9.05
C ASP A 415 37.76 18.31 9.36
N LEU A 416 36.44 18.36 9.15
CA LEU A 416 35.57 17.20 9.36
C LEU A 416 35.96 16.04 8.43
N ILE A 417 36.24 16.31 7.16
CA ILE A 417 36.69 15.28 6.20
C ILE A 417 37.98 14.61 6.70
N GLN A 418 38.94 15.40 7.19
CA GLN A 418 40.18 14.87 7.75
C GLN A 418 39.93 14.00 9.00
N ASP A 419 39.03 14.43 9.88
CA ASP A 419 38.64 13.67 11.07
C ASP A 419 37.96 12.36 10.70
N LEU A 420 37.05 12.36 9.72
CA LEU A 420 36.39 11.15 9.20
C LEU A 420 37.41 10.15 8.63
N ILE A 421 38.43 10.63 7.92
CA ILE A 421 39.47 9.77 7.34
C ILE A 421 40.40 9.21 8.43
N MET A 422 40.60 9.92 9.54
CA MET A 422 41.43 9.46 10.65
C MET A 422 40.93 8.15 11.27
N PHE A 423 39.62 7.88 11.20
CA PHE A 423 39.03 6.60 11.60
C PHE A 423 39.53 5.39 10.80
N ASN A 424 40.26 5.56 9.70
CA ASN A 424 40.96 4.47 9.02
C ASN A 424 42.05 3.82 9.91
N LYS A 425 42.49 4.50 10.97
CA LYS A 425 43.43 4.00 11.98
C LYS A 425 42.74 3.54 13.28
N SER A 426 41.41 3.50 13.32
CA SER A 426 40.71 3.05 14.52
C SER A 426 40.96 1.57 14.81
N ARG A 427 40.87 1.19 16.09
CA ARG A 427 40.99 -0.21 16.52
C ARG A 427 39.88 -1.09 15.95
N ASP A 428 38.67 -0.54 15.84
CA ASP A 428 37.49 -1.28 15.39
C ASP A 428 37.36 -1.30 13.87
N LYS A 429 37.20 -2.51 13.34
CA LYS A 429 37.10 -2.76 11.89
C LYS A 429 35.87 -2.11 11.25
N THR A 430 34.77 -1.96 11.98
CA THR A 430 33.53 -1.33 11.49
C THR A 430 33.75 0.13 11.11
N CYS A 431 34.41 0.89 12.00
CA CYS A 431 34.78 2.28 11.76
C CYS A 431 35.79 2.41 10.62
N VAL A 432 36.80 1.51 10.56
CA VAL A 432 37.78 1.49 9.46
C VAL A 432 37.10 1.29 8.10
N ILE A 433 36.13 0.37 8.00
CA ILE A 433 35.40 0.12 6.74
C ILE A 433 34.58 1.36 6.35
N ALA A 434 33.86 1.98 7.28
CA ALA A 434 33.08 3.18 7.02
C ALA A 434 33.96 4.36 6.55
N ALA A 435 35.07 4.61 7.25
CA ALA A 435 36.03 5.66 6.92
C ALA A 435 36.68 5.45 5.54
N ARG A 436 37.02 4.20 5.19
CA ARG A 436 37.50 3.87 3.83
C ARG A 436 36.44 4.11 2.77
N GLY A 437 35.16 3.92 3.09
CA GLY A 437 34.04 4.24 2.22
C GLY A 437 33.99 5.73 1.88
N VAL A 438 34.15 6.62 2.87
CA VAL A 438 34.25 8.08 2.67
C VAL A 438 35.49 8.41 1.84
N LEU A 439 36.65 7.89 2.23
CA LEU A 439 37.91 8.16 1.53
C LEU A 439 37.84 7.81 0.05
N ASN A 440 37.31 6.64 -0.29
CA ASN A 440 37.18 6.19 -1.68
C ASN A 440 36.19 7.03 -2.48
N LEU A 441 35.08 7.48 -1.85
CA LEU A 441 34.14 8.39 -2.49
C LEU A 441 34.81 9.73 -2.84
N ILE A 442 35.56 10.31 -1.92
CA ILE A 442 36.23 11.61 -2.15
C ILE A 442 37.35 11.46 -3.20
N ARG A 443 38.05 10.32 -3.24
CA ARG A 443 39.03 10.01 -4.30
C ARG A 443 38.42 9.94 -5.70
N GLU A 444 37.13 9.66 -5.80
CA GLU A 444 36.43 9.60 -7.09
C GLU A 444 35.87 10.98 -7.47
N ILE A 445 35.28 11.69 -6.49
CA ILE A 445 34.50 12.90 -6.76
C ILE A 445 35.32 14.18 -6.64
N HIS A 446 36.14 14.30 -5.58
CA HIS A 446 36.91 15.53 -5.34
C HIS A 446 38.26 15.27 -4.64
N PRO A 447 39.28 14.75 -5.35
CA PRO A 447 40.54 14.31 -4.73
C PRO A 447 41.37 15.44 -4.11
N SER A 448 41.19 16.70 -4.54
CA SER A 448 41.97 17.82 -4.05
C SER A 448 41.73 18.15 -2.57
N LEU A 449 40.54 17.82 -2.03
CA LEU A 449 40.20 17.97 -0.61
C LEU A 449 41.02 17.02 0.29
N LEU A 450 41.60 15.96 -0.28
CA LEU A 450 42.43 15.01 0.44
C LEU A 450 43.88 15.49 0.55
N LYS A 451 44.55 15.13 1.65
CA LYS A 451 46.00 15.27 1.78
C LYS A 451 46.70 14.38 0.77
N ARG A 452 47.89 14.78 0.29
CA ARG A 452 48.66 14.07 -0.77
C ARG A 452 48.82 12.56 -0.52
N LYS A 453 49.03 12.16 0.73
CA LYS A 453 49.16 10.75 1.15
C LYS A 453 47.88 9.91 0.94
N ASP A 454 46.72 10.56 1.00
CA ASP A 454 45.42 9.92 0.99
C ASP A 454 44.77 9.93 -0.40
N ARG A 455 45.29 10.71 -1.37
CA ARG A 455 44.76 10.80 -2.75
C ARG A 455 44.86 9.50 -3.55
N GLY A 456 45.82 8.63 -3.23
CA GLY A 456 46.07 7.41 -3.98
C GLY A 456 46.95 7.63 -5.22
N LYS A 457 47.42 6.52 -5.82
CA LYS A 457 48.46 6.54 -6.86
C LYS A 457 47.97 7.02 -8.23
N PHE A 458 46.70 6.79 -8.56
CA PHE A 458 46.08 7.14 -9.84
C PHE A 458 44.82 7.97 -9.56
N HIS A 459 44.99 9.24 -9.17
CA HIS A 459 43.87 10.15 -8.95
C HIS A 459 43.82 11.20 -10.04
N ASP A 460 42.61 11.62 -10.40
CA ASP A 460 42.38 12.72 -11.32
C ASP A 460 42.49 14.04 -10.55
N GLU A 461 43.51 14.84 -10.83
CA GLU A 461 43.72 16.15 -10.19
C GLU A 461 42.67 17.18 -10.60
N THR A 462 41.95 16.96 -11.70
CA THR A 462 40.93 17.85 -12.23
C THR A 462 39.51 17.48 -11.81
N ALA A 463 39.32 16.32 -11.19
CA ALA A 463 38.01 15.86 -10.72
C ALA A 463 37.48 16.79 -9.61
N ARG A 464 36.37 17.47 -9.93
CA ARG A 464 35.63 18.35 -9.03
C ARG A 464 34.13 18.13 -9.21
N PRO A 465 33.33 18.30 -8.15
CA PRO A 465 31.89 18.32 -8.28
C PRO A 465 31.46 19.51 -9.15
N LYS A 466 30.34 19.34 -9.85
CA LYS A 466 29.75 20.40 -10.67
C LYS A 466 29.26 21.55 -9.81
N ALA A 467 29.32 22.77 -10.33
CA ALA A 467 28.75 23.91 -9.61
C ALA A 467 27.24 23.77 -9.45
N PHE A 468 26.70 24.39 -8.41
CA PHE A 468 25.26 24.36 -8.13
C PHE A 468 24.48 24.92 -9.33
N GLY A 469 23.50 24.16 -9.83
CA GLY A 469 22.68 24.54 -10.99
C GLY A 469 23.26 24.18 -12.37
N GLU A 470 24.43 23.55 -12.47
CA GLU A 470 24.98 23.09 -13.76
C GLU A 470 24.28 21.82 -14.28
N LEU A 471 23.50 21.95 -15.35
CA LEU A 471 22.80 20.82 -15.99
C LEU A 471 23.75 19.78 -16.62
N ARG A 472 23.40 18.50 -16.52
CA ARG A 472 24.01 17.42 -17.32
C ARG A 472 23.49 17.51 -18.77
N TYR A 473 24.24 18.12 -19.67
CA TYR A 473 24.11 17.79 -21.09
C TYR A 473 24.74 16.41 -21.32
N VAL A 474 23.90 15.38 -21.44
CA VAL A 474 24.34 14.14 -22.08
C VAL A 474 24.37 14.45 -23.58
N VAL A 475 25.56 14.74 -24.11
CA VAL A 475 25.76 14.76 -25.56
C VAL A 475 25.61 13.32 -26.03
N VAL A 476 24.40 12.95 -26.42
CA VAL A 476 24.18 11.71 -27.19
C VAL A 476 24.75 11.98 -28.57
N TYR A 477 25.97 11.51 -28.82
CA TYR A 477 26.48 11.42 -30.18
C TYR A 477 25.59 10.45 -30.95
N CYS A 478 24.62 10.99 -31.68
CA CYS A 478 23.89 10.25 -32.70
C CYS A 478 24.86 10.08 -33.88
N THR A 479 25.66 9.01 -33.87
CA THR A 479 26.41 8.57 -35.04
C THR A 479 25.42 8.04 -36.07
N THR A 480 24.86 8.94 -36.87
CA THR A 480 24.17 8.58 -38.11
C THR A 480 25.23 8.06 -39.09
N LEU A 481 25.39 6.74 -39.14
CA LEU A 481 26.04 6.06 -40.26
C LEU A 481 25.19 6.28 -41.52
N TYR A 482 25.42 7.39 -42.21
CA TYR A 482 25.01 7.52 -43.60
C TYR A 482 25.88 6.56 -44.42
N GLY A 483 25.23 5.54 -44.99
CA GLY A 483 25.82 4.66 -45.98
C GLY A 483 26.30 5.48 -47.18
N LEU A 484 27.59 5.33 -47.49
CA LEU A 484 28.17 5.72 -48.76
C LEU A 484 27.69 4.72 -49.82
N GLY A 485 26.68 5.13 -50.59
CA GLY A 485 26.46 4.64 -51.95
C GLY A 485 27.16 5.61 -52.91
N GLY A 486 28.18 5.13 -53.60
CA GLY A 486 28.92 5.80 -54.66
C GLY A 486 29.70 4.77 -55.44
#